data_AF-A0A1M8AA16-F1
#
_entry.id   AF-A0A1M8AA16-F1
#
_cell.length_a   1.000
_cell.length_b   1.000
_cell.length_c   1.000
_cell.angle_alpha   90.00
_cell.angle_beta   90.00
_cell.angle_gamma   90.00
#
_symmetry.space_group_name_H-M   'P 1'
#
loop_
_entity.id
_entity.type
_entity.pdbx_description
1 polymer ?
#
loop_
_entity_poly.entity_id
_entity_poly.type
_entity_poly.pdbx_seq_one_letter_code
_entity_poly.pdbx_strand_id
1 'polypeptide(L)'
;MQPATPPASGRLRWSQRDSYAPTAWIDVPEVPRACKLHLLYTLPPSAFFDPFTARPSPPVRDVHVLGPVDLENMPGWATEPRLAAQRETGPRAWWEGDAASYRRPCTGVQCEHTALLLDLAQSGEVRVPLHVRYAHAAPVHTSSEARTMPGALHTLAQRLGTDRALGAWLHRAADAWQRELAPWLATPTTPQALVADAPVAMAVCAAEGPADWDVVDTTAVLPPSHAHWHAPLQALLGARTVYARRMALPSETSAPIPVGDAALAAPVVLVTMAAVWLATLWLSRCVWRAI
;
A
#
# COMPACT_ATOMS: atom_id res chain seq x y z
N MET A 1 -44.18 -2.29 -9.18
CA MET A 1 -43.25 -1.16 -9.45
C MET A 1 -41.85 -1.64 -9.12
N GLN A 2 -41.03 -1.92 -10.13
CA GLN A 2 -39.59 -2.12 -9.91
C GLN A 2 -38.99 -0.74 -9.57
N PRO A 3 -38.16 -0.61 -8.53
CA PRO A 3 -37.44 0.63 -8.31
C PRO A 3 -36.55 0.88 -9.52
N ALA A 4 -36.69 2.06 -10.12
CA ALA A 4 -35.82 2.51 -11.19
C ALA A 4 -34.38 2.38 -10.72
N THR A 5 -33.57 1.58 -11.44
CA THR A 5 -32.13 1.54 -11.22
C THR A 5 -31.62 2.97 -11.41
N PRO A 6 -31.01 3.60 -10.40
CA PRO A 6 -30.49 4.94 -10.58
C PRO A 6 -29.51 4.94 -11.77
N PRO A 7 -29.50 6.00 -12.60
CA PRO A 7 -28.58 6.10 -13.74
C PRO A 7 -27.16 5.87 -13.26
N ALA A 8 -26.36 5.17 -14.07
CA ALA A 8 -25.03 4.66 -13.77
C ALA A 8 -24.17 5.68 -13.00
N SER A 9 -24.18 5.56 -11.67
CA SER A 9 -23.22 6.24 -10.82
C SER A 9 -21.87 5.64 -11.13
N GLY A 10 -20.87 6.50 -11.37
CA GLY A 10 -19.53 6.00 -11.63
C GLY A 10 -19.06 5.13 -10.48
N ARG A 11 -18.31 4.07 -10.79
CA ARG A 11 -18.02 2.97 -9.88
C ARG A 11 -16.53 2.73 -9.79
N LEU A 12 -16.02 2.56 -8.57
CA LEU A 12 -14.66 2.09 -8.32
C LEU A 12 -14.67 0.55 -8.15
N ARG A 13 -13.77 -0.13 -8.84
CA ARG A 13 -13.47 -1.57 -8.69
C ARG A 13 -11.96 -1.81 -8.75
N TRP A 14 -11.53 -3.01 -8.36
CA TRP A 14 -10.11 -3.36 -8.23
C TRP A 14 -9.74 -4.57 -9.07
N SER A 15 -8.52 -4.57 -9.62
CA SER A 15 -7.85 -5.80 -10.10
C SER A 15 -6.55 -6.01 -9.34
N GLN A 16 -6.19 -7.27 -9.12
CA GLN A 16 -5.02 -7.66 -8.30
C GLN A 16 -5.05 -6.99 -6.91
N ARG A 17 -6.23 -6.99 -6.28
CA ARG A 17 -6.50 -6.27 -5.04
C ARG A 17 -5.54 -6.68 -3.90
N ASP A 18 -5.19 -7.95 -3.83
CA ASP A 18 -4.35 -8.52 -2.77
C ASP A 18 -2.84 -8.48 -3.14
N SER A 19 -2.47 -7.61 -4.07
CA SER A 19 -1.11 -7.42 -4.57
C SER A 19 -0.52 -6.11 -4.07
N TYR A 20 0.81 -6.01 -4.08
CA TYR A 20 1.54 -4.76 -3.90
C TYR A 20 1.37 -3.75 -5.03
N ALA A 21 0.82 -4.18 -6.17
CA ALA A 21 0.56 -3.33 -7.33
C ALA A 21 -0.91 -3.44 -7.80
N PRO A 22 -1.90 -3.07 -6.97
CA PRO A 22 -3.30 -3.14 -7.35
C PRO A 22 -3.60 -2.10 -8.42
N THR A 23 -4.58 -2.37 -9.28
CA THR A 23 -5.08 -1.37 -10.24
C THR A 23 -6.50 -0.99 -9.90
N ALA A 24 -6.74 0.31 -9.71
CA ALA A 24 -8.07 0.88 -9.55
C ALA A 24 -8.72 1.08 -10.93
N TRP A 25 -9.96 0.63 -11.07
CA TRP A 25 -10.77 0.80 -12.27
C TRP A 25 -11.94 1.68 -11.91
N ILE A 26 -12.07 2.82 -12.57
CA ILE A 26 -13.03 3.87 -12.22
C ILE A 26 -13.85 4.15 -13.47
N ASP A 27 -15.15 3.83 -13.40
CA ASP A 27 -16.09 4.14 -14.48
C ASP A 27 -16.53 5.60 -14.31
N VAL A 28 -16.04 6.50 -15.15
CA VAL A 28 -16.31 7.94 -15.03
C VAL A 28 -17.57 8.31 -15.81
N PRO A 29 -18.57 8.96 -15.18
CA PRO A 29 -19.84 9.29 -15.81
C PRO A 29 -19.70 10.29 -16.96
N GLU A 30 -20.68 10.26 -17.86
CA GLU A 30 -20.76 11.16 -19.01
C GLU A 30 -20.90 12.63 -18.59
N VAL A 31 -20.18 13.51 -19.27
CA VAL A 31 -20.28 14.97 -19.12
C VAL A 31 -20.41 15.66 -20.46
N PRO A 32 -21.03 16.86 -20.52
CA PRO A 32 -21.08 17.64 -21.74
C PRO A 32 -19.70 17.91 -22.32
N ARG A 33 -19.53 17.78 -23.65
CA ARG A 33 -18.25 18.01 -24.34
C ARG A 33 -17.68 19.42 -24.19
N ALA A 34 -18.51 20.39 -23.79
CA ALA A 34 -18.10 21.77 -23.52
C ALA A 34 -17.34 21.92 -22.19
N CYS A 35 -17.43 20.92 -21.31
CA CYS A 35 -16.75 20.90 -20.02
C CYS A 35 -15.41 20.18 -20.11
N LYS A 36 -14.46 20.58 -19.26
CA LYS A 36 -13.26 19.77 -18.99
C LYS A 36 -13.59 18.75 -17.92
N LEU A 37 -13.17 17.51 -18.12
CA LEU A 37 -13.44 16.41 -17.21
C LEU A 37 -12.19 16.08 -16.41
N HIS A 38 -12.32 16.07 -15.09
CA HIS A 38 -11.27 15.65 -14.19
C HIS A 38 -11.77 14.53 -13.28
N LEU A 39 -10.85 13.67 -12.85
CA LEU A 39 -11.10 12.68 -11.81
C LEU A 39 -10.12 12.93 -10.67
N LEU A 40 -10.64 13.29 -9.51
CA LEU A 40 -9.87 13.40 -8.28
C LEU A 40 -9.93 12.08 -7.52
N TYR A 41 -8.78 11.51 -7.25
CA TYR A 41 -8.63 10.27 -6.49
C TYR A 41 -7.73 10.50 -5.28
N THR A 42 -8.32 10.56 -4.08
CA THR A 42 -7.56 10.64 -2.83
C THR A 42 -7.05 9.25 -2.43
N LEU A 43 -5.76 9.17 -2.10
CA LEU A 43 -5.10 7.93 -1.72
C LEU A 43 -4.91 7.87 -0.19
N PRO A 44 -5.12 6.69 0.42
CA PRO A 44 -4.76 6.47 1.82
C PRO A 44 -3.22 6.42 1.98
N PRO A 45 -2.68 6.55 3.20
CA PRO A 45 -1.24 6.48 3.46
C PRO A 45 -0.59 5.19 2.97
N SER A 46 -1.34 4.10 2.93
CA SER A 46 -0.93 2.78 2.49
C SER A 46 -0.76 2.65 0.98
N ALA A 47 -1.32 3.54 0.16
CA ALA A 47 -1.25 3.45 -1.29
C ALA A 47 -0.62 4.71 -1.90
N PHE A 48 0.08 4.55 -3.02
CA PHE A 48 0.66 5.65 -3.78
C PHE A 48 0.59 5.39 -5.28
N PHE A 49 0.78 6.45 -6.05
CA PHE A 49 0.95 6.39 -7.49
C PHE A 49 2.41 6.70 -7.82
N ASP A 50 3.06 5.82 -8.55
CA ASP A 50 4.43 6.03 -9.03
C ASP A 50 4.39 6.67 -10.42
N PRO A 51 4.68 7.97 -10.57
CA PRO A 51 4.63 8.63 -11.87
C PRO A 51 5.71 8.13 -12.85
N PHE A 52 6.71 7.38 -12.39
CA PHE A 52 7.79 6.87 -13.22
C PHE A 52 7.49 5.48 -13.80
N THR A 53 6.80 4.62 -13.03
CA THR A 53 6.49 3.25 -13.45
C THR A 53 5.02 3.02 -13.80
N ALA A 54 4.09 3.79 -13.22
CA ALA A 54 2.67 3.66 -13.49
C ALA A 54 2.22 4.59 -14.62
N ARG A 55 1.40 4.05 -15.53
CA ARG A 55 0.72 4.85 -16.55
C ARG A 55 -0.77 4.54 -16.52
N PRO A 56 -1.62 5.52 -16.19
CA PRO A 56 -3.05 5.34 -16.33
C PRO A 56 -3.41 5.04 -17.78
N SER A 57 -4.39 4.16 -17.97
CA SER A 57 -4.88 3.86 -19.32
C SER A 57 -5.78 4.99 -19.84
N PRO A 58 -5.94 5.14 -21.17
CA PRO A 58 -6.92 6.07 -21.75
C PRO A 58 -8.30 5.88 -21.08
N PRO A 59 -9.09 6.95 -20.89
CA PRO A 59 -9.00 8.26 -21.56
C PRO A 59 -8.15 9.34 -20.84
N VAL A 60 -7.23 8.99 -19.94
CA VAL A 60 -6.37 9.95 -19.23
C VAL A 60 -5.43 10.68 -20.19
N ARG A 61 -5.42 12.01 -20.15
CA ARG A 61 -4.50 12.90 -20.89
C ARG A 61 -3.29 13.28 -20.06
N ASP A 62 -3.53 13.66 -18.82
CA ASP A 62 -2.50 14.13 -17.90
C ASP A 62 -2.80 13.67 -16.47
N VAL A 63 -1.75 13.59 -15.66
CA VAL A 63 -1.78 13.15 -14.27
C VAL A 63 -1.05 14.17 -13.42
N HIS A 64 -1.78 14.83 -12.52
CA HIS A 64 -1.20 15.71 -11.52
C HIS A 64 -1.19 14.99 -10.17
N VAL A 65 0.00 14.74 -9.66
CA VAL A 65 0.19 14.18 -8.31
C VAL A 65 0.20 15.34 -7.31
N LEU A 66 -0.74 15.30 -6.37
CA LEU A 66 -0.85 16.22 -5.25
C LEU A 66 -0.26 15.54 -4.01
N GLY A 67 0.97 15.89 -3.67
CA GLY A 67 1.68 15.41 -2.49
C GLY A 67 3.00 14.69 -2.80
N PRO A 68 3.74 14.30 -1.75
CA PRO A 68 5.06 13.72 -1.90
C PRO A 68 4.98 12.29 -2.46
N VAL A 69 5.89 11.97 -3.38
CA VAL A 69 6.14 10.60 -3.80
C VAL A 69 7.20 10.02 -2.86
N ASP A 70 6.76 9.31 -1.84
CA ASP A 70 7.65 8.73 -0.83
C ASP A 70 7.38 7.24 -0.68
N LEU A 71 8.22 6.44 -1.33
CA LEU A 71 7.97 5.00 -1.52
C LEU A 71 8.47 4.16 -0.35
N GLU A 72 9.51 4.61 0.34
CA GLU A 72 10.20 3.83 1.37
C GLU A 72 9.68 4.14 2.77
N ASN A 73 9.02 5.29 2.97
CA ASN A 73 8.49 5.63 4.29
C ASN A 73 7.21 4.86 4.60
N MET A 74 7.19 4.24 5.77
CA MET A 74 6.12 3.34 6.21
C MET A 74 4.89 4.13 6.65
N PRO A 75 3.65 3.61 6.49
CA PRO A 75 2.47 4.28 7.05
C PRO A 75 2.66 4.60 8.54
N GLY A 76 2.38 5.84 8.95
CA GLY A 76 2.60 6.37 10.30
C GLY A 76 3.92 7.12 10.52
N TRP A 77 4.83 7.13 9.53
CA TRP A 77 6.14 7.78 9.62
C TRP A 77 6.10 9.27 10.03
N ALA A 78 5.05 9.99 9.65
CA ALA A 78 4.92 11.42 9.91
C ALA A 78 4.45 11.72 11.35
N THR A 79 4.01 10.69 12.08
CA THR A 79 3.55 10.79 13.48
C THR A 79 4.53 10.22 14.48
N GLU A 80 5.34 9.24 14.08
CA GLU A 80 6.22 8.55 14.99
C GLU A 80 7.58 9.26 15.08
N PRO A 81 7.95 9.87 16.23
CA PRO A 81 9.15 10.72 16.33
C PRO A 81 10.44 9.99 15.97
N ARG A 82 10.50 8.68 16.23
CA ARG A 82 11.64 7.82 15.90
C ARG A 82 11.79 7.63 14.39
N LEU A 83 10.68 7.50 13.66
CA LEU A 83 10.69 7.37 12.20
C LEU A 83 10.88 8.74 11.53
N ALA A 84 10.27 9.79 12.09
CA ALA A 84 10.47 11.16 11.65
C ALA A 84 11.94 11.62 11.76
N ALA A 85 12.69 11.12 12.74
CA ALA A 85 14.13 11.36 12.90
C ALA A 85 15.00 10.61 11.87
N GLN A 86 14.47 9.55 11.25
CA GLN A 86 15.12 8.83 10.14
C GLN A 86 14.77 9.41 8.77
N ARG A 87 14.02 10.51 8.74
CA ARG A 87 13.62 11.17 7.51
C ARG A 87 14.84 11.69 6.76
N GLU A 88 15.09 11.12 5.60
CA GLU A 88 16.15 11.57 4.72
C GLU A 88 15.84 12.98 4.20
N THR A 89 16.83 13.87 4.27
CA THR A 89 16.67 15.30 3.96
C THR A 89 16.98 15.66 2.51
N GLY A 90 17.11 14.66 1.63
CA GLY A 90 17.44 14.84 0.22
C GLY A 90 16.91 13.71 -0.66
N PRO A 91 16.97 13.86 -1.99
CA PRO A 91 16.58 12.81 -2.92
C PRO A 91 17.52 11.61 -2.75
N ARG A 92 16.92 10.44 -2.56
CA ARG A 92 17.62 9.17 -2.29
C ARG A 92 18.10 8.50 -3.56
N ALA A 93 17.38 8.75 -4.64
CA ALA A 93 17.69 8.23 -5.94
C ALA A 93 17.63 9.34 -7.00
N TRP A 94 18.38 9.13 -8.08
CA TRP A 94 18.47 10.05 -9.21
C TRP A 94 17.12 10.32 -9.90
N TRP A 95 16.13 9.44 -9.70
CA TRP A 95 14.78 9.58 -10.24
C TRP A 95 13.82 10.38 -9.34
N GLU A 96 14.16 10.61 -8.06
CA GLU A 96 13.34 11.44 -7.15
C GLU A 96 13.44 12.96 -7.45
N GLY A 97 14.19 13.33 -8.48
CA GLY A 97 14.38 14.72 -8.91
C GLY A 97 15.47 15.47 -8.14
N ASP A 98 15.57 16.77 -8.35
CA ASP A 98 16.53 17.62 -7.64
C ASP A 98 16.01 17.99 -6.23
N ALA A 99 16.93 18.24 -5.30
CA ALA A 99 16.60 18.65 -3.94
C ALA A 99 15.79 19.97 -3.89
N ALA A 100 15.77 20.74 -4.99
CA ALA A 100 15.00 21.97 -5.13
C ALA A 100 13.50 21.72 -5.41
N SER A 101 13.14 20.62 -6.08
CA SER A 101 11.75 20.17 -6.24
C SER A 101 11.16 19.60 -4.94
N TYR A 102 12.02 19.13 -4.03
CA TYR A 102 11.70 18.65 -2.68
C TYR A 102 11.28 19.76 -1.69
N ARG A 103 11.08 21.00 -2.16
CA ARG A 103 10.92 22.21 -1.34
C ARG A 103 9.55 22.33 -0.65
N ARG A 104 9.38 21.54 0.39
CA ARG A 104 9.12 21.93 1.79
C ARG A 104 8.88 20.63 2.54
N PRO A 105 9.64 20.30 3.60
CA PRO A 105 9.34 19.14 4.41
C PRO A 105 7.94 19.29 5.00
N CYS A 106 6.97 18.61 4.39
CA CYS A 106 5.63 18.48 4.94
C CYS A 106 5.76 17.65 6.23
N THR A 107 5.24 18.14 7.35
CA THR A 107 5.27 17.43 8.64
C THR A 107 3.86 17.13 9.15
N GLY A 108 3.69 16.01 9.87
CA GLY A 108 2.41 15.55 10.41
C GLY A 108 1.62 14.62 9.47
N VAL A 109 0.55 14.01 10.02
CA VAL A 109 -0.29 12.99 9.36
C VAL A 109 -0.68 13.33 7.92
N GLN A 110 -0.96 14.60 7.67
CA GLN A 110 -1.45 15.09 6.37
C GLN A 110 -0.45 14.79 5.23
N CYS A 111 0.84 14.68 5.54
CA CYS A 111 1.91 14.49 4.58
C CYS A 111 2.06 13.04 4.11
N GLU A 112 1.37 12.12 4.77
CA GLU A 112 1.28 10.73 4.30
C GLU A 112 0.19 10.57 3.24
N HIS A 113 -0.71 11.55 3.14
CA HIS A 113 -1.84 11.52 2.23
C HIS A 113 -1.51 12.21 0.90
N THR A 114 -1.78 11.50 -0.18
CA THR A 114 -1.61 12.01 -1.54
C THR A 114 -2.94 11.99 -2.28
N ALA A 115 -3.05 12.75 -3.36
CA ALA A 115 -4.18 12.74 -4.25
C ALA A 115 -3.70 12.76 -5.71
N LEU A 116 -4.51 12.21 -6.60
CA LEU A 116 -4.29 12.28 -8.05
C LEU A 116 -5.41 13.10 -8.66
N LEU A 117 -5.04 14.09 -9.46
CA LEU A 117 -5.98 14.75 -10.36
C LEU A 117 -5.67 14.29 -11.78
N LEU A 118 -6.57 13.52 -12.36
CA LEU A 118 -6.46 13.02 -13.72
C LEU A 118 -7.25 13.94 -14.66
N ASP A 119 -6.60 14.50 -15.68
CA ASP A 119 -7.29 15.19 -16.77
C ASP A 119 -7.76 14.14 -17.79
N LEU A 120 -9.06 14.12 -18.09
CA LEU A 120 -9.67 13.10 -18.93
C LEU A 120 -10.09 13.69 -20.28
N ALA A 121 -9.75 12.99 -21.35
CA ALA A 121 -10.16 13.37 -22.70
C ALA A 121 -11.67 13.30 -22.91
N GLN A 122 -12.30 12.34 -22.24
CA GLN A 122 -13.71 12.01 -22.30
C GLN A 122 -14.08 11.10 -21.13
N SER A 123 -15.36 10.90 -20.91
CA SER A 123 -15.89 9.91 -19.97
C SER A 123 -15.60 8.48 -20.42
N GLY A 124 -15.64 7.55 -19.47
CA GLY A 124 -15.34 6.15 -19.71
C GLY A 124 -14.58 5.49 -18.55
N GLU A 125 -14.10 4.29 -18.80
CA GLU A 125 -13.32 3.51 -17.84
C GLU A 125 -11.88 4.04 -17.76
N VAL A 126 -11.45 4.42 -16.55
CA VAL A 126 -10.08 4.83 -16.24
C VAL A 126 -9.42 3.74 -15.41
N ARG A 127 -8.21 3.34 -15.78
CA ARG A 127 -7.40 2.38 -15.01
C ARG A 127 -6.21 3.11 -14.41
N VAL A 128 -6.09 3.08 -13.09
CA VAL A 128 -5.02 3.73 -12.33
C VAL A 128 -4.20 2.64 -11.63
N PRO A 129 -3.02 2.29 -12.15
CA PRO A 129 -2.10 1.41 -11.45
C PRO A 129 -1.60 2.13 -10.19
N LEU A 130 -1.73 1.48 -9.05
CA LEU A 130 -1.24 1.96 -7.76
C LEU A 130 -0.19 0.98 -7.24
N HIS A 131 0.54 1.44 -6.24
CA HIS A 131 1.42 0.63 -5.43
C HIS A 131 1.02 0.73 -3.96
N VAL A 132 1.22 -0.35 -3.22
CA VAL A 132 0.97 -0.40 -1.78
C VAL A 132 2.30 -0.31 -1.06
N ARG A 133 2.37 0.52 -0.02
CA ARG A 133 3.55 0.60 0.85
C ARG A 133 3.74 -0.68 1.63
N TYR A 134 4.99 -1.05 1.92
CA TYR A 134 5.28 -2.22 2.74
C TYR A 134 4.62 -2.12 4.12
N ALA A 135 3.83 -3.13 4.44
CA ALA A 135 3.23 -3.31 5.75
C ALA A 135 4.22 -4.05 6.65
N HIS A 136 4.35 -3.64 7.91
CA HIS A 136 4.98 -4.49 8.91
C HIS A 136 4.05 -5.64 9.30
N ALA A 137 4.67 -6.74 9.74
CA ALA A 137 3.97 -7.70 10.58
C ALA A 137 3.55 -6.93 11.83
N ALA A 138 2.25 -6.69 12.00
CA ALA A 138 1.76 -6.39 13.34
C ALA A 138 2.20 -7.57 14.22
N PRO A 139 2.74 -7.34 15.44
CA PRO A 139 3.06 -8.44 16.33
C PRO A 139 1.77 -9.24 16.50
N VAL A 140 1.74 -10.43 15.90
CA VAL A 140 0.58 -11.31 15.97
C VAL A 140 0.32 -11.52 17.44
N HIS A 141 -0.77 -10.95 17.96
CA HIS A 141 -1.31 -11.39 19.23
C HIS A 141 -1.50 -12.88 19.06
N THR A 142 -0.67 -13.64 19.78
CA THR A 142 -0.51 -15.08 19.64
C THR A 142 -1.82 -15.77 20.03
N SER A 143 -2.79 -15.78 19.13
CA SER A 143 -3.88 -16.73 19.18
C SER A 143 -3.22 -18.11 19.12
N SER A 144 -3.57 -18.95 20.09
CA SER A 144 -2.79 -20.11 20.48
C SER A 144 -2.75 -21.25 19.45
N GLU A 145 -3.21 -21.03 18.21
CA GLU A 145 -3.50 -22.09 17.24
C GLU A 145 -2.35 -22.41 16.28
N ALA A 146 -1.31 -21.58 16.17
CA ALA A 146 -0.14 -21.87 15.30
C ALA A 146 1.00 -22.64 16.01
N ARG A 147 0.73 -23.33 17.14
CA ARG A 147 1.78 -23.93 18.00
C ARG A 147 2.16 -25.38 17.69
N THR A 148 1.75 -25.95 16.57
CA THR A 148 2.18 -27.32 16.23
C THR A 148 3.41 -27.31 15.35
N MET A 149 4.54 -27.64 15.96
CA MET A 149 5.74 -28.10 15.27
C MET A 149 5.36 -29.16 14.22
N PRO A 150 5.97 -29.22 13.03
CA PRO A 150 5.85 -30.38 12.17
C PRO A 150 6.28 -31.61 12.99
N GLY A 151 5.39 -32.59 13.17
CA GLY A 151 5.63 -33.76 14.01
C GLY A 151 6.95 -34.51 13.70
N ALA A 152 7.48 -34.31 12.49
CA ALA A 152 8.79 -34.80 12.06
C ALA A 152 9.97 -34.30 12.92
N LEU A 153 10.03 -33.01 13.31
CA LEU A 153 11.14 -32.46 14.11
C LEU A 153 11.13 -32.98 15.54
N HIS A 154 9.94 -33.11 16.13
CA HIS A 154 9.77 -33.71 17.46
C HIS A 154 10.20 -35.18 17.45
N THR A 155 9.81 -35.92 16.40
CA THR A 155 10.20 -37.32 16.21
C THR A 155 11.71 -37.48 16.00
N LEU A 156 12.36 -36.53 15.31
CA LEU A 156 13.81 -36.55 15.10
C LEU A 156 14.59 -36.30 16.40
N ALA A 157 14.14 -35.34 17.21
CA ALA A 157 14.75 -35.03 18.52
C ALA A 157 14.64 -36.22 19.49
N GLN A 158 13.49 -36.91 19.49
CA GLN A 158 13.32 -38.14 20.28
C GLN A 158 14.22 -39.29 19.79
N ARG A 159 14.42 -39.43 18.48
CA ARG A 159 15.26 -40.49 17.89
C ARG A 159 16.77 -40.25 18.06
N LEU A 160 17.21 -38.99 18.11
CA LEU A 160 18.63 -38.61 18.29
C LEU A 160 19.04 -38.46 19.77
N GLY A 161 18.09 -38.62 20.70
CA GLY A 161 18.23 -38.39 22.14
C GLY A 161 19.00 -39.44 22.95
N THR A 162 19.96 -40.17 22.35
CA THR A 162 20.84 -41.08 23.12
C THR A 162 21.90 -40.31 23.93
N ASP A 163 22.17 -39.06 23.58
CA ASP A 163 23.02 -38.16 24.36
C ASP A 163 22.18 -37.03 24.97
N ARG A 164 22.17 -36.96 26.31
CA ARG A 164 21.35 -35.99 27.08
C ARG A 164 21.72 -34.54 26.75
N ALA A 165 22.99 -34.28 26.42
CA ALA A 165 23.43 -32.93 26.07
C ALA A 165 22.89 -32.52 24.68
N LEU A 166 22.93 -33.44 23.72
CA LEU A 166 22.42 -33.22 22.36
C LEU A 166 20.89 -33.09 22.36
N GLY A 167 20.18 -33.92 23.12
CA GLY A 167 18.73 -33.85 23.27
C GLY A 167 18.26 -32.53 23.91
N ALA A 168 18.91 -32.09 24.99
CA ALA A 168 18.59 -30.81 25.63
C ALA A 168 18.91 -29.60 24.73
N TRP A 169 19.97 -29.69 23.92
CA TRP A 169 20.30 -28.66 22.94
C TRP A 169 19.26 -28.62 21.80
N LEU A 170 18.84 -29.78 21.26
CA LEU A 170 17.82 -29.88 20.21
C LEU A 170 16.46 -29.37 20.69
N HIS A 171 16.08 -29.67 21.93
CA HIS A 171 14.86 -29.13 22.54
C HIS A 171 14.92 -27.60 22.69
N ARG A 172 16.06 -27.04 23.12
CA ARG A 172 16.21 -25.57 23.19
C ARG A 172 16.19 -24.90 21.82
N ALA A 173 16.76 -25.55 20.80
CA ALA A 173 16.70 -25.07 19.43
C ALA A 173 15.27 -25.15 18.86
N ALA A 174 14.52 -26.21 19.18
CA ALA A 174 13.11 -26.37 18.85
C ALA A 174 12.22 -25.32 19.54
N ASP A 175 12.45 -25.05 20.81
CA ASP A 175 11.72 -24.03 21.57
C ASP A 175 12.04 -22.62 21.08
N ALA A 176 13.31 -22.35 20.74
CA ALA A 176 13.71 -21.10 20.10
C ALA A 176 13.07 -20.96 18.71
N TRP A 177 13.03 -22.02 17.92
CA TRP A 177 12.34 -22.06 16.64
C TRP A 177 10.84 -21.75 16.79
N GLN A 178 10.17 -22.35 17.77
CA GLN A 178 8.74 -22.12 17.97
C GLN A 178 8.43 -20.70 18.47
N ARG A 179 9.30 -20.09 19.28
CA ARG A 179 9.13 -18.71 19.74
C ARG A 179 9.45 -17.68 18.67
N GLU A 180 10.52 -17.89 17.92
CA GLU A 180 11.08 -16.87 17.02
C GLU A 180 10.61 -17.02 15.58
N LEU A 181 10.31 -18.23 15.10
CA LEU A 181 9.99 -18.49 13.68
C LEU A 181 8.52 -18.78 13.42
N ALA A 182 7.80 -19.44 14.34
CA ALA A 182 6.38 -19.78 14.11
C ALA A 182 5.49 -18.55 13.77
N PRO A 183 5.68 -17.35 14.37
CA PRO A 183 4.94 -16.15 13.97
C PRO A 183 5.20 -15.68 12.53
N TRP A 184 6.32 -16.10 11.93
CA TRP A 184 6.74 -15.73 10.57
C TRP A 184 6.41 -16.79 9.51
N LEU A 185 6.04 -18.02 9.92
CA LEU A 185 5.69 -19.13 9.03
C LEU A 185 4.24 -19.07 8.51
N ALA A 186 3.35 -18.37 9.20
CA ALA A 186 2.07 -17.97 8.63
C ALA A 186 2.33 -16.78 7.70
N THR A 187 1.86 -16.80 6.45
CA THR A 187 1.95 -15.65 5.54
C THR A 187 1.13 -14.52 6.16
N PRO A 188 1.73 -13.56 6.89
CA PRO A 188 0.94 -12.58 7.58
C PRO A 188 0.46 -11.64 6.50
N THR A 189 -0.83 -11.61 6.21
CA THR A 189 -1.41 -10.51 5.44
C THR A 189 -1.86 -9.46 6.43
N THR A 190 -1.53 -8.20 6.17
CA THR A 190 -2.05 -7.07 6.95
C THR A 190 -3.14 -6.39 6.13
N PRO A 191 -4.34 -6.13 6.69
CA PRO A 191 -5.36 -5.37 5.99
C PRO A 191 -4.84 -3.95 5.74
N GLN A 192 -4.68 -3.57 4.48
CA GLN A 192 -4.29 -2.23 4.05
C GLN A 192 -5.46 -1.54 3.37
N ALA A 193 -5.72 -0.28 3.71
CA ALA A 193 -6.71 0.51 2.98
C ALA A 193 -6.20 0.72 1.53
N LEU A 194 -7.09 0.57 0.55
CA LEU A 194 -6.77 0.86 -0.85
C LEU A 194 -7.44 2.16 -1.33
N VAL A 195 -8.48 2.61 -0.64
CA VAL A 195 -9.19 3.86 -0.91
C VAL A 195 -9.38 4.61 0.41
N ALA A 196 -9.11 5.91 0.41
CA ALA A 196 -9.37 6.77 1.56
C ALA A 196 -10.82 7.26 1.53
N ASP A 197 -11.22 7.83 0.40
CA ASP A 197 -12.56 8.36 0.16
C ASP A 197 -13.05 8.01 -1.25
N ALA A 198 -14.37 8.14 -1.47
CA ALA A 198 -14.96 8.04 -2.79
C ALA A 198 -14.23 8.97 -3.78
N PRO A 199 -13.71 8.45 -4.91
CA PRO A 199 -13.19 9.29 -5.98
C PRO A 199 -14.26 10.29 -6.44
N VAL A 200 -13.85 11.45 -6.91
CA VAL A 200 -14.75 12.53 -7.30
C VAL A 200 -14.54 12.84 -8.77
N ALA A 201 -15.56 12.60 -9.60
CA ALA A 201 -15.58 13.11 -10.96
C ALA A 201 -15.97 14.58 -10.92
N MET A 202 -15.23 15.42 -11.65
CA MET A 202 -15.43 16.86 -11.69
C MET A 202 -15.55 17.33 -13.13
N ALA A 203 -16.58 18.12 -13.42
CA ALA A 203 -16.77 18.80 -14.69
C ALA A 203 -16.55 20.30 -14.49
N VAL A 204 -15.54 20.86 -15.16
CA VAL A 204 -15.21 22.28 -15.11
C VAL A 204 -15.79 22.95 -16.35
N CYS A 205 -16.87 23.71 -16.15
CA CYS A 205 -17.70 24.26 -17.23
C CYS A 205 -17.75 25.80 -17.15
N ALA A 206 -18.07 26.45 -18.27
CA ALA A 206 -18.16 27.92 -18.31
C ALA A 206 -19.50 28.48 -17.79
N ALA A 207 -20.61 27.74 -17.95
CA ALA A 207 -21.92 28.16 -17.47
C ALA A 207 -22.81 26.95 -17.15
N GLU A 208 -23.24 26.20 -18.16
CA GLU A 208 -24.06 25.01 -17.98
C GLU A 208 -23.18 23.78 -17.69
N GLY A 209 -23.53 23.04 -16.65
CA GLY A 209 -22.92 21.77 -16.29
C GLY A 209 -23.86 20.58 -16.54
N PRO A 210 -23.45 19.38 -16.13
CA PRO A 210 -24.32 18.21 -16.13
C PRO A 210 -25.55 18.45 -15.25
N ALA A 211 -26.75 18.15 -15.75
CA ALA A 211 -28.02 18.49 -15.09
C ALA A 211 -28.22 17.80 -13.73
N ASP A 212 -27.49 16.72 -13.48
CA ASP A 212 -27.61 15.84 -12.32
C ASP A 212 -26.38 15.89 -11.38
N TRP A 213 -25.48 16.87 -11.57
CA TRP A 213 -24.28 17.04 -10.75
C TRP A 213 -24.38 18.29 -9.88
N ASP A 214 -23.79 18.23 -8.70
CA ASP A 214 -23.82 19.32 -7.74
C ASP A 214 -22.75 20.36 -8.07
N VAL A 215 -23.11 21.64 -8.06
CA VAL A 215 -22.12 22.73 -8.05
C VAL A 215 -21.41 22.70 -6.70
N VAL A 216 -20.08 22.61 -6.72
CA VAL A 216 -19.29 22.50 -5.49
C VAL A 216 -18.27 23.61 -5.37
N ASP A 217 -18.07 24.06 -4.13
CA ASP A 217 -16.85 24.75 -3.73
C ASP A 217 -15.71 23.73 -3.72
N THR A 218 -14.59 24.04 -4.39
CA THR A 218 -13.43 23.14 -4.48
C THR A 218 -12.81 22.86 -3.12
N THR A 219 -13.00 23.74 -2.14
CA THR A 219 -12.58 23.52 -0.74
C THR A 219 -13.40 22.44 -0.02
N ALA A 220 -14.57 22.07 -0.54
CA ALA A 220 -15.39 21.00 0.00
C ALA A 220 -15.15 19.63 -0.70
N VAL A 221 -14.32 19.61 -1.74
CA VAL A 221 -14.06 18.41 -2.53
C VAL A 221 -13.04 17.50 -1.83
N LEU A 222 -11.97 18.08 -1.28
CA LEU A 222 -10.94 17.34 -0.57
C LEU A 222 -11.35 17.07 0.89
N PRO A 223 -11.05 15.87 1.42
CA PRO A 223 -11.26 15.57 2.83
C PRO A 223 -10.30 16.38 3.72
N PRO A 224 -10.57 16.51 5.03
CA PRO A 224 -9.71 17.25 5.95
C PRO A 224 -8.23 16.82 5.95
N SER A 225 -7.95 15.53 5.72
CA SER A 225 -6.58 14.99 5.60
C SER A 225 -5.78 15.58 4.43
N HIS A 226 -6.47 16.06 3.39
CA HIS A 226 -5.88 16.59 2.16
C HIS A 226 -6.10 18.10 2.01
N ALA A 227 -6.62 18.79 3.05
CA ALA A 227 -7.00 20.20 2.96
C ALA A 227 -5.85 21.14 2.55
N HIS A 228 -4.61 20.76 2.87
CA HIS A 228 -3.41 21.49 2.47
C HIS A 228 -3.17 21.52 0.94
N TRP A 229 -3.86 20.67 0.17
CA TRP A 229 -3.81 20.66 -1.30
C TRP A 229 -4.88 21.52 -1.98
N HIS A 230 -5.72 22.23 -1.22
CA HIS A 230 -6.78 23.08 -1.79
C HIS A 230 -6.27 24.11 -2.79
N ALA A 231 -5.23 24.88 -2.42
CA ALA A 231 -4.70 25.93 -3.29
C ALA A 231 -4.08 25.37 -4.59
N PRO A 232 -3.23 24.32 -4.55
CA PRO A 232 -2.77 23.64 -5.76
C PRO A 232 -3.92 23.08 -6.62
N LEU A 233 -4.92 22.44 -6.00
CA LEU A 233 -6.09 21.92 -6.72
C LEU A 233 -6.86 23.04 -7.43
N GLN A 234 -7.12 24.15 -6.73
CA GLN A 234 -7.80 25.31 -7.29
C GLN A 234 -7.01 25.93 -8.47
N ALA A 235 -5.68 25.97 -8.37
CA ALA A 235 -4.83 26.45 -9.46
C ALA A 235 -4.93 25.57 -10.71
N LEU A 236 -5.04 24.24 -10.55
CA LEU A 236 -5.20 23.29 -11.65
C LEU A 236 -6.59 23.36 -12.29
N LEU A 237 -7.65 23.51 -11.49
CA LEU A 237 -9.03 23.59 -11.98
C LEU A 237 -9.36 24.96 -12.60
N GLY A 238 -8.68 26.03 -12.15
CA GLY A 238 -8.89 27.40 -12.61
C GLY A 238 -10.15 28.06 -12.04
N ALA A 239 -10.49 29.25 -12.55
CA ALA A 239 -11.55 30.11 -12.01
C ALA A 239 -12.97 29.83 -12.57
N ARG A 240 -13.28 28.57 -12.89
CA ARG A 240 -14.54 28.17 -13.52
C ARG A 240 -15.47 27.45 -12.55
N THR A 241 -16.75 27.34 -12.90
CA THR A 241 -17.72 26.59 -12.10
C THR A 241 -17.38 25.10 -12.16
N VAL A 242 -17.25 24.50 -10.97
CA VAL A 242 -16.96 23.07 -10.82
C VAL A 242 -18.23 22.36 -10.41
N TYR A 243 -18.63 21.40 -11.24
CA TYR A 243 -19.68 20.43 -10.92
C TYR A 243 -18.99 19.15 -10.48
N ALA A 244 -19.45 18.52 -9.42
CA ALA A 244 -18.85 17.30 -8.92
C ALA A 244 -19.88 16.21 -8.63
N ARG A 245 -19.41 14.97 -8.73
CA ARG A 245 -20.14 13.78 -8.36
C ARG A 245 -19.20 12.83 -7.65
N ARG A 246 -19.58 12.36 -6.47
CA ARG A 246 -18.85 11.30 -5.76
C ARG A 246 -19.17 9.95 -6.38
N MET A 247 -18.13 9.15 -6.63
CA MET A 247 -18.26 7.82 -7.19
C MET A 247 -18.74 6.84 -6.10
N ALA A 248 -19.42 5.77 -6.51
CA ALA A 248 -19.78 4.70 -5.61
C ALA A 248 -18.53 3.92 -5.19
N LEU A 249 -18.34 3.76 -3.89
CA LEU A 249 -17.31 2.90 -3.33
C LEU A 249 -17.71 1.42 -3.46
N PRO A 250 -16.74 0.52 -3.66
CA PRO A 250 -16.98 -0.91 -3.50
C PRO A 250 -17.33 -1.25 -2.05
N SER A 251 -17.96 -2.40 -1.83
CA SER A 251 -18.26 -2.91 -0.48
C SER A 251 -17.01 -3.15 0.36
N GLU A 252 -15.87 -3.38 -0.30
CA GLU A 252 -14.59 -3.65 0.35
C GLU A 252 -13.55 -2.61 -0.07
N THR A 253 -13.05 -1.85 0.90
CA THR A 253 -12.16 -0.69 0.72
C THR A 253 -10.73 -0.96 1.17
N SER A 254 -10.47 -2.12 1.77
CA SER A 254 -9.16 -2.60 2.20
C SER A 254 -8.81 -3.92 1.51
N ALA A 255 -7.56 -4.37 1.58
CA ALA A 255 -7.15 -5.68 1.07
C ALA A 255 -6.14 -6.34 2.01
N PRO A 256 -6.15 -7.68 2.12
CA PRO A 256 -5.10 -8.42 2.81
C PRO A 256 -3.82 -8.38 1.98
N ILE A 257 -2.91 -7.47 2.30
CA ILE A 257 -1.62 -7.33 1.60
C ILE A 257 -0.58 -8.20 2.31
N PRO A 258 0.16 -9.07 1.59
CA PRO A 258 1.21 -9.89 2.19
C PRO A 258 2.22 -8.99 2.91
N VAL A 259 2.69 -9.35 4.09
CA VAL A 259 3.78 -8.64 4.78
C VAL A 259 5.11 -9.09 4.17
N GLY A 260 5.70 -8.30 3.27
CA GLY A 260 6.94 -8.60 2.55
C GLY A 260 6.96 -9.99 1.88
N ASP A 261 8.17 -10.47 1.59
CA ASP A 261 8.43 -11.83 1.08
C ASP A 261 8.33 -12.89 2.21
N ALA A 262 7.28 -12.83 3.04
CA ALA A 262 7.07 -13.77 4.14
C ALA A 262 7.03 -15.24 3.67
N ALA A 263 6.61 -15.48 2.41
CA ALA A 263 6.66 -16.80 1.80
C ALA A 263 8.10 -17.33 1.61
N LEU A 264 9.09 -16.45 1.45
CA LEU A 264 10.50 -16.79 1.32
C LEU A 264 11.26 -16.71 2.65
N ALA A 265 10.76 -15.98 3.65
CA ALA A 265 11.39 -15.88 4.96
C ALA A 265 11.61 -17.27 5.60
N ALA A 266 10.57 -18.12 5.55
CA ALA A 266 10.62 -19.49 6.05
C ALA A 266 11.72 -20.35 5.40
N PRO A 267 11.73 -20.57 4.07
CA PRO A 267 12.77 -21.37 3.42
C PRO A 267 14.15 -20.71 3.52
N VAL A 268 14.27 -19.38 3.44
CA VAL A 268 15.56 -18.68 3.58
C VAL A 268 16.16 -18.92 4.96
N VAL A 269 15.37 -18.80 6.03
CA VAL A 269 15.85 -19.08 7.39
C VAL A 269 16.21 -20.56 7.55
N LEU A 270 15.38 -21.49 7.05
CA LEU A 270 15.67 -22.92 7.13
C LEU A 270 16.96 -23.30 6.41
N VAL A 271 17.19 -22.77 5.20
CA VAL A 271 18.42 -22.99 4.43
C VAL A 271 19.62 -22.38 5.16
N THR A 272 19.48 -21.16 5.69
CA THR A 272 20.55 -20.48 6.42
C THR A 272 20.92 -21.26 7.69
N MET A 273 19.93 -21.72 8.45
CA MET A 273 20.17 -22.57 9.61
C MET A 273 20.85 -23.88 9.21
N ALA A 274 20.34 -24.60 8.22
CA ALA A 274 20.94 -25.85 7.75
C ALA A 274 22.40 -25.65 7.32
N ALA A 275 22.70 -24.54 6.63
CA ALA A 275 24.06 -24.18 6.25
C ALA A 275 24.97 -23.92 7.47
N VAL A 276 24.50 -23.15 8.47
CA VAL A 276 25.23 -22.90 9.72
C VAL A 276 25.49 -24.19 10.50
N TRP A 277 24.50 -25.07 10.55
CA TRP A 277 24.59 -26.39 11.18
C TRP A 277 25.63 -27.27 10.51
N LEU A 278 25.59 -27.38 9.18
CA LEU A 278 26.56 -28.14 8.40
C LEU A 278 27.97 -27.58 8.58
N ALA A 279 28.11 -26.25 8.56
CA ALA A 279 29.40 -25.58 8.78
C ALA A 279 29.95 -25.85 10.19
N THR A 280 29.09 -25.83 11.21
CA THR A 280 29.50 -26.09 12.60
C THR A 280 29.87 -27.56 12.81
N LEU A 281 29.12 -28.50 12.23
CA LEU A 281 29.46 -29.92 12.23
C LEU A 281 30.77 -30.22 11.48
N TRP A 282 31.00 -29.51 10.38
CA TRP A 282 32.25 -29.63 9.62
C TRP A 282 33.44 -29.08 10.41
N LEU A 283 33.32 -27.87 10.97
CA LEU A 283 34.36 -27.25 11.80
C LEU A 283 34.69 -28.10 13.03
N SER A 284 33.68 -28.59 13.75
CA SER A 284 33.90 -29.45 14.91
C SER A 284 34.58 -30.78 14.55
N ARG A 285 34.26 -31.37 13.40
CA ARG A 285 34.98 -32.54 12.85
C ARG A 285 36.43 -32.21 12.47
N CYS A 286 36.69 -31.05 11.90
CA CYS A 286 38.04 -30.60 11.57
C CYS A 286 38.89 -30.41 12.82
N VAL A 287 38.33 -29.78 13.86
CA VAL A 287 39.00 -29.59 15.15
C VAL A 287 39.29 -30.93 15.83
N TRP A 288 38.31 -31.86 15.85
CA TRP A 288 38.49 -33.20 16.44
C TRP A 288 39.49 -34.08 15.71
N ARG A 289 39.79 -33.82 14.43
CA ARG A 289 40.83 -34.54 13.67
C ARG A 289 42.21 -33.89 13.81
N ALA A 290 42.27 -32.65 14.29
CA ALA A 290 43.51 -31.90 14.49
C ALA A 290 44.07 -32.07 15.92
N ILE A 291 43.27 -32.63 16.83
CA ILE A 291 43.65 -33.06 18.19
C ILE A 291 43.92 -34.56 18.15
#